data_AF-A0A839VCA7-F1
#
_entry.id   AF-A0A839VCA7-F1
#
_cell.length_a   1.000
_cell.length_b   1.000
_cell.length_c   1.000
_cell.angle_alpha   90.00
_cell.angle_beta   90.00
_cell.angle_gamma   90.00
#
_symmetry.space_group_name_H-M   'P 1'
#
loop_
_entity.id
_entity.type
_entity.pdbx_description
1 polymer ?
#
loop_
_entity_poly.entity_id
_entity_poly.type
_entity_poly.pdbx_seq_one_letter_code
_entity_poly.pdbx_strand_id
1 'polypeptide(L)'
;MEIVIENVSMADEEFHQLISGETGDALRQTAKNYLGSQGITESQLARLKENDDQAYEELRRKMAEHAIDVVSLPPTDRHIRLDISLDGGKKA
;
A
#
# COMPACT_ATOMS: atom_id res chain seq x y z
N MET A 1 -1.63 -6.06 10.39
CA MET A 1 -1.83 -5.17 9.23
C MET A 1 -0.52 -4.99 8.49
N GLU A 2 -0.50 -5.41 7.23
CA GLU A 2 0.67 -5.37 6.35
C GLU A 2 0.35 -4.58 5.08
N ILE A 3 1.35 -3.86 4.55
CA ILE A 3 1.20 -3.16 3.26
C ILE A 3 1.72 -4.08 2.16
N VAL A 4 0.86 -4.37 1.20
CA VAL A 4 1.18 -5.20 0.03
C VAL A 4 1.42 -4.27 -1.14
N ILE A 5 2.49 -4.53 -1.88
CA ILE A 5 2.74 -3.86 -3.16
C ILE A 5 2.31 -4.84 -4.24
N GLU A 6 1.44 -4.41 -5.13
CA GLU A 6 0.90 -5.21 -6.23
C GLU A 6 1.47 -4.71 -7.56
N ASN A 7 1.83 -5.64 -8.43
CA ASN A 7 2.24 -5.33 -9.79
C ASN A 7 0.99 -5.09 -10.66
N VAL A 8 0.92 -3.93 -11.33
CA VAL A 8 -0.19 -3.60 -12.24
C VAL A 8 0.20 -3.84 -13.69
N SER A 9 1.42 -3.43 -14.09
CA SER A 9 1.86 -3.52 -15.49
C SER A 9 3.38 -3.38 -15.65
N MET A 10 4.15 -3.83 -14.66
CA MET A 10 5.61 -3.85 -14.66
C MET A 10 6.10 -5.27 -15.02
N ALA A 11 7.29 -5.42 -15.60
CA ALA A 11 7.88 -6.75 -15.75
C ALA A 11 8.18 -7.35 -14.36
N ASP A 12 8.01 -8.66 -14.20
CA ASP A 12 8.17 -9.32 -12.89
C ASP A 12 9.56 -9.10 -12.28
N GLU A 13 10.63 -9.15 -13.09
CA GLU A 13 12.00 -8.93 -12.61
C GLU A 13 12.21 -7.51 -12.08
N GLU A 14 11.72 -6.51 -12.81
CA GLU A 14 11.77 -5.09 -12.42
C GLU A 14 10.93 -4.86 -11.15
N PHE A 15 9.75 -5.46 -11.09
CA PHE A 15 8.88 -5.40 -9.92
C PHE A 15 9.55 -6.01 -8.68
N HIS A 16 10.10 -7.21 -8.80
CA HIS A 16 10.80 -7.87 -7.70
C HIS A 16 11.99 -7.07 -7.20
N GLN A 17 12.79 -6.46 -8.09
CA GLN A 17 13.89 -5.58 -7.71
C GLN A 17 13.38 -4.36 -6.95
N LEU A 18 12.31 -3.72 -7.43
CA LEU A 18 11.72 -2.55 -6.80
C LEU A 18 11.22 -2.86 -5.38
N ILE A 19 10.48 -3.97 -5.20
CA ILE A 19 9.81 -4.26 -3.94
C ILE A 19 10.69 -4.97 -2.89
N SER A 20 11.84 -5.52 -3.30
CA SER A 20 12.80 -6.19 -2.41
C SER A 20 13.90 -5.26 -1.90
N GLY A 21 14.07 -4.09 -2.52
CA GLY A 21 15.04 -3.08 -2.12
C GLY A 21 14.47 -2.02 -1.17
N GLU A 22 15.30 -1.02 -0.90
CA GLU A 22 14.98 0.13 -0.01
C GLU A 22 13.71 0.88 -0.45
N THR A 23 13.44 0.95 -1.76
CA THR A 23 12.23 1.58 -2.30
C THR A 23 10.96 0.87 -1.82
N GLY A 24 10.93 -0.47 -1.90
CA GLY A 24 9.80 -1.26 -1.41
C GLY A 24 9.56 -1.07 0.08
N ASP A 25 10.63 -1.03 0.88
CA ASP A 25 10.53 -0.81 2.32
C ASP A 25 10.08 0.60 2.66
N ALA A 26 10.60 1.61 1.96
CA ALA A 26 10.18 3.00 2.12
C ALA A 26 8.69 3.20 1.76
N LEU A 27 8.20 2.55 0.69
CA LEU A 27 6.79 2.58 0.32
C LEU A 27 5.91 1.96 1.42
N ARG A 28 6.26 0.77 1.91
CA ARG A 28 5.53 0.09 2.98
C ARG A 28 5.52 0.91 4.27
N GLN A 29 6.68 1.43 4.68
CA GLN A 29 6.81 2.22 5.91
C GLN A 29 6.02 3.52 5.81
N THR A 30 6.10 4.22 4.69
CA THR A 30 5.37 5.48 4.48
C THR A 30 3.86 5.25 4.47
N ALA A 31 3.39 4.20 3.80
CA ALA A 31 1.98 3.82 3.83
C ALA A 31 1.49 3.47 5.25
N LYS A 32 2.27 2.71 6.03
CA LYS A 32 1.98 2.43 7.45
C LYS A 32 1.92 3.71 8.28
N ASN A 33 2.87 4.62 8.08
CA ASN A 33 2.90 5.91 8.78
C ASN A 33 1.69 6.77 8.45
N TYR A 34 1.26 6.79 7.19
CA TYR A 34 0.05 7.49 6.76
C TYR A 34 -1.18 6.97 7.53
N LEU A 35 -1.42 5.66 7.53
CA LEU A 35 -2.53 5.06 8.26
C LEU A 35 -2.46 5.37 9.77
N GLY A 36 -1.26 5.29 10.35
CA GLY A 36 -1.02 5.66 11.76
C GLY A 36 -1.33 7.13 12.06
N SER A 37 -0.96 8.04 11.16
CA SER A 37 -1.25 9.49 11.29
C SER A 37 -2.73 9.81 11.20
N GLN A 38 -3.49 9.01 10.45
CA GLN A 38 -4.95 9.10 10.38
C GLN A 38 -5.63 8.45 11.59
N GLY A 39 -4.87 7.84 12.50
CA GLY A 39 -5.39 7.12 13.66
C GLY A 39 -6.16 5.85 13.28
N ILE A 40 -5.93 5.30 12.09
CA ILE A 40 -6.65 4.13 11.59
C ILE A 40 -6.04 2.86 12.19
N THR A 41 -6.86 2.16 12.96
CA THR A 41 -6.54 0.84 13.51
C THR A 41 -6.98 -0.27 12.57
N GLU A 42 -6.42 -1.47 12.75
CA GLU A 42 -6.81 -2.66 11.99
C GLU A 42 -8.31 -2.96 12.08
N SER A 43 -8.90 -2.82 13.27
CA SER A 43 -10.34 -3.02 13.48
C SER A 43 -11.20 -1.97 12.78
N GLN A 44 -10.75 -0.72 12.72
CA GLN A 44 -11.45 0.33 11.95
C GLN A 44 -11.33 0.08 10.45
N LEU A 45 -10.17 -0.36 9.99
CA LEU A 45 -9.96 -0.68 8.59
C LEU A 45 -10.82 -1.88 8.14
N ALA A 46 -10.90 -2.93 8.96
CA ALA A 46 -11.79 -4.06 8.72
C ALA A 46 -13.26 -3.62 8.62
N ARG A 47 -13.70 -2.74 9.53
CA ARG A 47 -15.06 -2.17 9.50
C ARG A 47 -15.31 -1.30 8.28
N LEU A 48 -14.33 -0.50 7.85
CA LEU A 48 -14.43 0.29 6.62
C LEU A 48 -14.61 -0.64 5.42
N LYS A 49 -13.77 -1.66 5.29
CA LYS A 49 -13.86 -2.64 4.20
C LYS A 49 -15.22 -3.37 4.16
N GLU A 50 -15.82 -3.68 5.31
CA GLU A 50 -17.13 -4.36 5.37
C GLU A 50 -18.32 -3.42 5.15
N ASN A 51 -18.29 -2.20 5.67
CA ASN A 51 -19.47 -1.32 5.75
C ASN A 51 -19.45 -0.17 4.75
N ASP A 52 -18.28 0.23 4.26
CA ASP A 52 -18.08 1.38 3.38
C ASP A 52 -16.88 1.15 2.46
N ASP A 53 -17.09 0.32 1.45
CA ASP A 53 -16.07 -0.05 0.45
C ASP A 53 -15.53 1.19 -0.28
N GLN A 54 -16.37 2.22 -0.49
CA GLN A 54 -15.93 3.46 -1.12
C GLN A 54 -14.93 4.22 -0.23
N ALA A 55 -15.23 4.38 1.07
CA ALA A 55 -14.31 5.02 2.00
C ALA A 55 -13.01 4.21 2.17
N TYR A 56 -13.09 2.88 2.13
CA TYR A 56 -11.91 2.00 2.13
C TYR A 56 -11.04 2.20 0.88
N GLU A 57 -11.64 2.19 -0.31
CA GLU A 57 -10.91 2.41 -1.57
C GLU A 57 -10.32 3.82 -1.65
N GLU A 58 -11.02 4.86 -1.17
CA GLU A 58 -10.47 6.21 -1.07
C GLU A 58 -9.28 6.29 -0.11
N LEU A 59 -9.35 5.61 1.03
CA LEU A 59 -8.25 5.55 1.99
C LEU A 59 -7.04 4.86 1.37
N ARG A 60 -7.24 3.71 0.72
CA ARG A 60 -6.20 2.99 -0.02
C ARG A 60 -5.54 3.86 -1.07
N ARG A 61 -6.34 4.58 -1.85
CA ARG A 61 -5.86 5.46 -2.91
C ARG A 61 -4.99 6.59 -2.34
N LYS A 62 -5.49 7.32 -1.33
CA LYS A 62 -4.75 8.42 -0.69
C LYS A 62 -3.45 7.94 -0.03
N MET A 63 -3.50 6.78 0.63
CA MET A 63 -2.31 6.14 1.19
C MET A 63 -1.28 5.81 0.11
N ALA A 64 -1.72 5.26 -1.02
CA ALA A 64 -0.84 4.90 -2.12
C ALA A 64 -0.21 6.14 -2.78
N GLU A 65 -1.04 7.16 -3.07
CA GLU A 65 -0.60 8.45 -3.60
C GLU A 65 0.43 9.10 -2.67
N HIS A 66 0.16 9.15 -1.37
CA HIS A 66 1.08 9.71 -0.37
C HIS A 66 2.42 8.96 -0.32
N ALA A 67 2.40 7.63 -0.32
CA ALA A 67 3.63 6.84 -0.28
C ALA A 67 4.48 7.03 -1.55
N ILE A 68 3.84 7.05 -2.73
CA ILE A 68 4.51 7.30 -4.01
C ILE A 68 5.15 8.69 -4.04
N ASP A 69 4.44 9.70 -3.55
CA ASP A 69 4.92 11.09 -3.53
C ASP A 69 6.10 11.29 -2.57
N VAL A 70 6.00 10.75 -1.35
CA VAL A 70 7.07 10.87 -0.34
C VAL A 70 8.33 10.11 -0.76
N VAL A 71 8.17 8.91 -1.30
CA VAL A 71 9.30 8.11 -1.82
C VAL A 71 9.84 8.69 -3.13
N SER A 72 9.12 9.64 -3.75
CA SER A 72 9.48 10.25 -5.03
C SER A 72 9.68 9.21 -6.13
N LEU A 73 8.78 8.22 -6.18
CA LEU A 73 8.86 7.12 -7.13
C LEU A 73 8.77 7.65 -8.57
N PRO A 74 9.73 7.33 -9.45
CA PRO A 74 9.75 7.86 -10.80
C PRO A 74 8.53 7.36 -11.59
N PRO A 75 8.04 8.14 -12.58
CA PRO A 75 6.84 7.77 -13.34
C PRO A 75 6.90 6.40 -14.01
N THR A 76 8.10 5.94 -14.39
CA THR A 76 8.35 4.61 -14.97
C THR A 76 7.98 3.48 -14.02
N ASP A 77 8.06 3.73 -12.71
CA ASP A 77 7.92 2.70 -11.68
C ASP A 77 6.53 2.77 -11.02
N ARG A 78 5.66 3.69 -11.45
CA ARG A 78 4.29 3.86 -10.96
C ARG A 78 3.32 2.79 -11.45
N HIS A 79 3.82 1.74 -12.09
CA HIS A 79 3.04 0.57 -12.51
C HIS A 79 2.76 -0.40 -11.34
N ILE A 80 2.68 0.14 -10.12
CA ILE A 80 2.43 -0.58 -8.87
C ILE A 80 1.22 0.00 -8.15
N ARG A 81 0.57 -0.82 -7.33
CA ARG A 81 -0.50 -0.40 -6.41
C ARG A 81 -0.12 -0.78 -4.97
N LEU A 82 -0.58 -0.01 -4.00
CA LEU A 82 -0.47 -0.36 -2.58
C LEU A 82 -1.84 -0.85 -2.05
N ASP A 83 -1.84 -2.01 -1.41
CA ASP A 83 -2.99 -2.60 -0.69
C ASP A 83 -2.65 -2.80 0.79
N ILE A 84 -3.69 -3.02 1.57
CA ILE A 84 -3.62 -3.27 3.01
C ILE A 84 -4.14 -4.68 3.27
N SER A 85 -3.25 -5.56 3.71
CA SER A 85 -3.59 -6.91 4.16
C SER A 85 -3.87 -6.90 5.66
N LEU A 86 -5.10 -7.27 6.02
CA LEU A 86 -5.54 -7.37 7.42
C LEU A 86 -5.09 -8.68 8.08
N ASP A 87 -4.90 -9.76 7.31
CA ASP A 87 -4.63 -11.13 7.82
C ASP A 87 -3.15 -11.43 8.13
N GLY A 88 -2.28 -10.41 8.20
CA GLY A 88 -0.87 -10.60 8.58
C GLY A 88 -0.12 -11.60 7.69
N GLY A 89 -0.40 -11.60 6.38
CA GLY A 89 0.29 -12.48 5.43
C GLY A 89 -0.17 -13.93 5.41
N LYS A 90 -1.26 -14.31 6.11
CA LYS A 90 -1.92 -15.58 5.82
C LYS A 90 -2.62 -15.49 4.47
N LYS A 91 -1.97 -16.02 3.44
CA LYS A 91 -2.62 -16.41 2.19
C LYS A 91 -3.83 -17.29 2.55
N ALA A 92 -5.02 -16.88 2.13
CA ALA A 92 -6.16 -17.78 2.01
C ALA A 92 -5.83 -18.89 1.00
#